data_AF-A0A0D0AII5-F1
#
_entry.id   AF-A0A0D0AII5-F1
#
_cell.length_a   1.000
_cell.length_b   1.000
_cell.length_c   1.000
_cell.angle_alpha   90.00
_cell.angle_beta   90.00
_cell.angle_gamma   90.00
#
_symmetry.space_group_name_H-M   'P 1'
#
loop_
_entity.id
_entity.type
_entity.pdbx_description
1 polymer ?
#
loop_
_entity_poly.entity_id
_entity_poly.type
_entity_poly.pdbx_seq_one_letter_code
_entity_poly.pdbx_strand_id
1 'polypeptide(L)'
;MREQPWRRFVILFSLAANRLRAHYMDRSGLIITRPVLITANPTRLVDMLNTMSLGNGKVYGMDPTMHMCNESCKSKDTQCEVGDQAIGWIEDKQRQKLLIIAILWRSQGLFSRGTTCYRVRDEDGVEYALKDCWVDKEKRNHEEKVLEIVRGIPNVVTLVDAWDVEYEGESDSTLRIRKGHGDKFSPGFRCKYHRRMLLTPCGEPLSAFSSKRELISAFRDFVVAHKAMIGRNVLHGDLSPNNLIIHEGRSFFIDFDHPQIIAQGSTSVRSNGSVSRGSTFNMTRLADLIVGRAPCHICPFAFSMQ
;
A
#
# COMPACT_ATOMS: atom_id res chain seq x y z
N MET A 1 4.77 -1.32 -11.99
CA MET A 1 4.06 -1.02 -10.72
C MET A 1 4.61 -1.81 -9.53
N ARG A 2 4.97 -3.11 -9.65
CA ARG A 2 5.57 -3.87 -8.54
C ARG A 2 6.91 -3.28 -8.05
N GLU A 3 7.84 -3.04 -8.96
CA GLU A 3 9.16 -2.48 -8.65
C GLU A 3 9.15 -0.97 -8.40
N GLN A 4 8.14 -0.29 -8.93
CA GLN A 4 7.95 1.16 -8.80
C GLN A 4 6.51 1.40 -8.31
N PRO A 5 6.24 1.20 -7.00
CA PRO A 5 4.91 1.31 -6.42
C PRO A 5 4.30 2.71 -6.53
N TRP A 6 5.13 3.75 -6.61
CA TRP A 6 4.74 5.15 -6.84
C TRP A 6 4.32 5.45 -8.30
N ARG A 7 3.98 4.43 -9.08
CA ARG A 7 3.34 4.59 -10.40
C ARG A 7 1.84 4.50 -10.28
N ARG A 8 1.16 5.54 -10.75
CA ARG A 8 -0.30 5.63 -10.91
C ARG A 8 -0.81 4.76 -12.07
N PHE A 9 -0.03 4.68 -13.15
CA PHE A 9 -0.30 3.83 -14.32
C PHE A 9 1.01 3.47 -15.05
N VAL A 10 0.90 2.57 -16.02
CA VAL A 10 2.00 2.17 -16.92
C VAL A 10 1.49 2.19 -18.36
N ILE A 11 2.28 2.77 -19.25
CA ILE A 11 2.07 2.69 -20.70
C ILE A 11 3.12 1.72 -21.27
N LEU A 12 2.67 0.76 -22.06
CA LEU A 12 3.53 -0.19 -22.77
C LEU A 12 3.14 -0.21 -24.24
N PHE A 13 4.07 -0.61 -25.11
CA PHE A 13 3.79 -0.80 -26.52
C PHE A 13 4.20 -2.21 -26.95
N SER A 14 3.42 -2.82 -27.85
CA SER A 14 3.78 -4.10 -28.45
C SER A 14 3.81 -3.97 -29.96
N LEU A 15 4.87 -4.51 -30.57
CA LEU A 15 5.02 -4.65 -32.02
C LEU A 15 4.87 -6.13 -32.37
N ALA A 16 3.92 -6.44 -33.26
CA ALA A 16 3.73 -7.77 -33.81
C ALA A 16 3.69 -7.66 -35.33
N ALA A 17 4.73 -8.17 -36.01
CA ALA A 17 5.00 -7.88 -37.41
C ALA A 17 4.99 -6.37 -37.67
N ASN A 18 4.11 -5.89 -38.55
CA ASN A 18 3.96 -4.46 -38.87
C ASN A 18 2.80 -3.78 -38.11
N ARG A 19 2.35 -4.36 -36.98
CA ARG A 19 1.24 -3.84 -36.17
C ARG A 19 1.73 -3.36 -34.81
N LEU A 20 1.38 -2.11 -34.49
CA LEU A 20 1.63 -1.45 -33.21
C LEU A 20 0.35 -1.46 -32.35
N ARG A 21 0.49 -1.73 -31.05
CA ARG A 21 -0.54 -1.50 -30.03
C ARG A 21 0.03 -0.72 -28.87
N ALA A 22 -0.77 0.18 -28.31
CA ALA A 22 -0.52 0.77 -27.01
C ALA A 22 -1.35 0.04 -25.96
N HIS A 23 -0.75 -0.20 -24.80
CA HIS A 23 -1.33 -0.84 -23.63
C HIS A 23 -1.25 0.16 -22.49
N TYR A 24 -2.38 0.51 -21.90
CA TYR A 24 -2.47 1.35 -20.73
C TYR A 24 -2.95 0.50 -19.56
N MET A 25 -2.19 0.46 -18.48
CA MET A 25 -2.51 -0.31 -17.29
C MET A 25 -2.54 0.59 -16.07
N ASP A 26 -3.62 0.54 -15.30
CA ASP A 26 -3.74 1.16 -13.99
C ASP A 26 -4.32 0.16 -12.98
N ARG A 27 -4.69 0.63 -11.78
CA ARG A 27 -5.27 -0.20 -10.72
C ARG A 27 -6.71 -0.64 -10.97
N SER A 28 -7.35 -0.13 -12.02
CA SER A 28 -8.72 -0.48 -12.44
C SER A 28 -8.73 -1.38 -13.69
N GLY A 29 -7.57 -1.76 -14.22
CA GLY A 29 -7.43 -2.76 -15.27
C GLY A 29 -6.53 -2.34 -16.44
N LEU A 30 -6.70 -3.04 -17.55
CA LEU A 30 -5.92 -2.88 -18.78
C LEU A 30 -6.81 -2.37 -19.92
N ILE A 31 -6.32 -1.35 -20.62
CA ILE A 31 -6.89 -0.83 -21.87
C ILE A 31 -5.87 -1.10 -22.97
N ILE A 32 -6.32 -1.67 -24.09
CA ILE A 32 -5.46 -1.98 -25.24
C ILE A 32 -6.07 -1.35 -26.49
N THR A 33 -5.27 -0.63 -27.26
CA THR A 33 -5.73 -0.08 -28.53
C THR A 33 -5.94 -1.19 -29.56
N ARG A 34 -6.78 -0.92 -30.56
CA ARG A 34 -6.78 -1.75 -31.78
C ARG A 34 -5.38 -1.70 -32.42
N PRO A 35 -4.93 -2.80 -33.07
CA PRO A 35 -3.66 -2.81 -33.77
C PRO A 35 -3.66 -1.80 -34.92
N VAL A 36 -2.66 -0.94 -34.97
CA VAL A 36 -2.42 0.02 -36.05
C VAL A 36 -1.31 -0.49 -36.94
N LEU A 37 -1.53 -0.47 -38.26
CA LEU A 37 -0.49 -0.82 -39.23
C LEU A 37 0.54 0.31 -39.31
N ILE A 38 1.80 0.02 -39.03
CA ILE A 38 2.88 1.03 -39.02
C ILE A 38 3.06 1.64 -40.41
N THR A 39 2.97 0.83 -41.47
CA THR A 39 3.15 1.32 -42.84
C THR A 39 2.03 2.25 -43.30
N ALA A 40 0.81 2.07 -42.79
CA ALA A 40 -0.31 2.96 -43.09
C ALA A 40 -0.31 4.23 -42.22
N ASN A 41 0.34 4.19 -41.05
CA ASN A 41 0.36 5.31 -40.12
C ASN A 41 1.71 5.40 -39.37
N PRO A 42 2.79 5.80 -40.06
CA PRO A 42 4.14 5.81 -39.49
C PRO A 42 4.31 6.84 -38.37
N THR A 43 3.49 7.90 -38.33
CA THR A 43 3.54 8.90 -37.25
C THR A 43 3.22 8.28 -35.90
N ARG A 44 2.40 7.23 -35.82
CA ARG A 44 2.14 6.50 -34.55
C ARG A 44 3.36 5.81 -33.99
N LEU A 45 4.27 5.35 -34.85
CA LEU A 45 5.55 4.81 -34.39
C LEU A 45 6.44 5.92 -33.83
N VAL A 46 6.44 7.10 -34.48
CA VAL A 46 7.18 8.27 -33.97
C VAL A 46 6.60 8.75 -32.65
N ASP A 47 5.27 8.83 -32.51
CA ASP A 47 4.57 9.16 -31.25
C ASP A 47 4.97 8.20 -30.12
N MET A 48 5.03 6.89 -30.43
CA MET A 48 5.49 5.87 -29.48
C MET A 48 6.92 6.15 -29.02
N LEU A 49 7.85 6.32 -29.96
CA LEU A 49 9.26 6.57 -29.66
C LEU A 49 9.44 7.86 -28.86
N ASN A 50 8.74 8.93 -29.24
CA ASN A 50 8.75 10.20 -28.50
C ASN A 50 8.23 10.02 -27.08
N THR A 51 7.13 9.28 -26.91
CA THR A 51 6.56 9.01 -25.58
C THR A 51 7.55 8.25 -24.71
N MET A 52 8.24 7.24 -25.26
CA MET A 52 9.17 6.39 -24.53
C MET A 52 10.53 7.03 -24.23
N SER A 53 11.00 7.94 -25.10
CA SER A 53 12.33 8.53 -24.99
C SER A 53 12.33 9.90 -24.33
N LEU A 54 11.26 10.70 -24.54
CA LEU A 54 11.21 12.12 -24.15
C LEU A 54 10.09 12.41 -23.15
N GLY A 55 9.30 11.40 -22.76
CA GLY A 55 8.28 11.56 -21.72
C GLY A 55 8.90 12.02 -20.40
N ASN A 56 8.15 12.83 -19.65
CA ASN A 56 8.50 13.19 -18.29
C ASN A 56 7.81 12.24 -17.27
N GLY A 57 8.09 12.43 -15.98
CA GLY A 57 7.49 11.60 -14.92
C GLY A 57 5.96 11.53 -14.98
N LYS A 58 5.29 12.65 -15.31
CA LYS A 58 3.83 12.71 -15.48
C LYS A 58 3.35 11.78 -16.61
N VAL A 59 4.01 11.82 -17.77
CA VAL A 59 3.68 10.96 -18.92
C VAL A 59 3.88 9.49 -18.58
N TYR A 60 4.92 9.17 -17.80
CA TYR A 60 5.17 7.81 -17.33
C TYR A 60 4.31 7.38 -16.14
N GLY A 61 3.38 8.23 -15.69
CA GLY A 61 2.47 7.93 -14.58
C GLY A 61 3.14 7.90 -13.22
N MET A 62 4.25 8.60 -13.03
CA MET A 62 4.86 8.79 -11.72
C MET A 62 3.94 9.66 -10.86
N ASP A 63 3.84 9.32 -9.57
CA ASP A 63 3.21 10.16 -8.58
C ASP A 63 4.06 11.42 -8.35
N PRO A 64 3.51 12.63 -8.59
CA PRO A 64 4.24 13.88 -8.43
C PRO A 64 4.33 14.36 -6.97
N THR A 65 3.53 13.78 -6.07
CA THR A 65 3.49 14.14 -4.63
C THR A 65 4.45 13.30 -3.81
N MET A 66 5.32 12.53 -4.47
CA MET A 66 6.39 11.80 -3.81
C MET A 66 7.58 11.62 -4.75
N HIS A 67 8.73 11.38 -4.15
CA HIS A 67 9.97 11.08 -4.85
C HIS A 67 10.67 9.91 -4.17
N MET A 68 11.22 9.02 -4.98
CA MET A 68 12.08 7.93 -4.51
C MET A 68 13.44 8.13 -5.13
N CYS A 69 14.47 8.27 -4.28
CA CYS A 69 15.83 8.45 -4.73
C CYS A 69 16.32 7.21 -5.48
N ASN A 70 17.05 7.44 -6.56
CA ASN A 70 17.77 6.40 -7.29
C ASN A 70 19.29 6.67 -7.22
N GLU A 71 20.09 5.83 -7.87
CA GLU A 71 21.55 5.99 -7.88
C GLU A 71 22.00 7.34 -8.44
N SER A 72 21.26 7.94 -9.37
CA SER A 72 21.57 9.27 -9.90
C SER A 72 21.37 10.39 -8.88
N CYS A 73 20.49 10.23 -7.88
CA CYS A 73 20.30 11.21 -6.81
C CYS A 73 21.52 11.30 -5.86
N LYS A 74 22.45 10.34 -5.92
CA LYS A 74 23.68 10.35 -5.11
C LYS A 74 24.80 11.18 -5.72
N SER A 75 24.59 11.76 -6.92
CA SER A 75 25.56 12.68 -7.50
C SER A 75 25.50 14.02 -6.75
N LYS A 76 26.66 14.56 -6.36
CA LYS A 76 26.78 15.84 -5.62
C LYS A 76 26.14 17.03 -6.36
N ASP A 77 25.88 16.88 -7.66
CA ASP A 77 25.34 17.92 -8.54
C ASP A 77 23.80 17.90 -8.64
N THR A 78 23.14 16.84 -8.19
CA THR A 78 21.68 16.80 -8.05
C THR A 78 21.29 17.21 -6.64
N GLN A 79 20.65 18.37 -6.49
CA GLN A 79 19.95 18.81 -5.28
C GLN A 79 18.74 17.90 -4.98
N CYS A 80 18.97 16.61 -4.76
CA CYS A 80 18.00 15.75 -4.12
C CYS A 80 18.21 15.92 -2.62
N GLU A 81 17.56 16.94 -2.04
CA GLU A 81 17.55 17.23 -0.60
C GLU A 81 16.78 16.14 0.14
N VAL A 82 17.35 14.95 0.20
CA VAL A 82 16.84 13.84 0.98
C VAL A 82 17.86 13.65 2.09
N GLY A 83 17.49 14.07 3.29
CA GLY A 83 18.36 14.07 4.46
C GLY A 83 18.98 12.70 4.74
N ASP A 84 20.01 12.68 5.57
CA ASP A 84 20.78 11.47 5.87
C ASP A 84 19.85 10.27 6.18
N GLN A 85 20.06 9.16 5.46
CA GLN A 85 19.34 7.87 5.55
C GLN A 85 17.95 7.76 4.90
N ALA A 86 17.34 8.85 4.43
CA ALA A 86 16.07 8.74 3.72
C ALA A 86 16.27 8.23 2.28
N ILE A 87 15.32 7.41 1.81
CA ILE A 87 15.30 6.85 0.46
C ILE A 87 14.36 7.61 -0.49
N GLY A 88 13.74 8.68 0.00
CA GLY A 88 12.79 9.51 -0.73
C GLY A 88 12.03 10.47 0.18
N TRP A 89 11.02 11.13 -0.38
CA TRP A 89 10.07 11.96 0.35
C TRP A 89 8.66 11.76 -0.19
N ILE A 90 7.66 12.07 0.64
CA ILE A 90 6.24 11.98 0.30
C ILE A 90 5.51 13.15 0.94
N GLU A 91 4.62 13.80 0.20
CA GLU A 91 3.81 14.90 0.71
C GLU A 91 2.66 14.37 1.57
N ASP A 92 2.46 15.04 2.71
CA ASP A 92 1.26 14.92 3.53
C ASP A 92 0.08 15.72 2.95
N LYS A 93 -1.01 15.80 3.71
CA LYS A 93 -2.22 16.53 3.32
C LYS A 93 -2.00 18.04 3.19
N GLN A 94 -1.08 18.60 3.97
CA GLN A 94 -0.71 20.01 4.01
C GLN A 94 0.46 20.32 3.05
N ARG A 95 0.85 19.36 2.20
CA ARG A 95 1.99 19.43 1.27
C ARG A 95 3.34 19.64 1.95
N GLN A 96 3.45 19.23 3.21
CA GLN A 96 4.74 19.14 3.90
C GLN A 96 5.40 17.81 3.54
N LYS A 97 6.73 17.80 3.47
CA LYS A 97 7.49 16.61 3.09
C LYS A 97 7.72 15.73 4.31
N LEU A 98 7.27 14.48 4.22
CA LEU A 98 7.68 13.41 5.12
C LEU A 98 8.82 12.64 4.45
N LEU A 99 9.92 12.43 5.17
CA LEU A 99 11.07 11.67 4.69
C LEU A 99 10.74 10.17 4.72
N ILE A 100 10.89 9.48 3.59
CA ILE A 100 10.70 8.04 3.51
C ILE A 100 11.97 7.38 4.01
N ILE A 101 11.90 6.68 5.14
CA ILE A 101 13.03 5.97 5.75
C ILE A 101 13.15 4.56 5.19
N ALA A 102 12.02 3.86 5.08
CA ALA A 102 11.98 2.48 4.59
C ALA A 102 10.63 2.12 3.97
N ILE A 103 10.64 1.10 3.11
CA ILE A 103 9.43 0.44 2.64
C ILE A 103 9.14 -0.74 3.58
N LEU A 104 8.06 -0.67 4.34
CA LEU A 104 7.65 -1.69 5.31
C LEU A 104 6.94 -2.87 4.62
N TRP A 105 6.09 -2.57 3.64
CA TRP A 105 5.30 -3.59 2.95
C TRP A 105 4.93 -3.18 1.54
N ARG A 106 4.81 -4.16 0.63
CA ARG A 106 4.32 -3.98 -0.74
C ARG A 106 3.45 -5.16 -1.16
N SER A 107 2.25 -4.85 -1.64
CA SER A 107 1.39 -5.82 -2.30
C SER A 107 2.01 -6.32 -3.62
N GLN A 108 1.90 -7.63 -3.88
CA GLN A 108 2.51 -8.26 -5.05
C GLN A 108 1.58 -8.27 -6.28
N GLY A 109 0.30 -7.90 -6.12
CA GLY A 109 -0.72 -8.00 -7.17
C GLY A 109 -0.78 -6.79 -8.11
N LEU A 110 -0.76 -7.04 -9.42
CA LEU A 110 -0.86 -6.02 -10.48
C LEU A 110 -2.16 -5.21 -10.43
N PHE A 111 -3.31 -5.90 -10.45
CA PHE A 111 -4.67 -5.31 -10.45
C PHE A 111 -5.31 -5.22 -9.06
N SER A 112 -4.48 -5.29 -8.01
CA SER A 112 -4.93 -5.21 -6.62
C SER A 112 -5.05 -3.75 -6.15
N ARG A 113 -5.36 -3.56 -4.86
CA ARG A 113 -5.32 -2.25 -4.19
C ARG A 113 -3.94 -1.58 -4.27
N GLY A 114 -2.88 -2.33 -4.60
CA GLY A 114 -1.56 -1.76 -4.80
C GLY A 114 -0.94 -1.21 -3.52
N THR A 115 -1.43 -1.65 -2.36
CA THR A 115 -1.03 -1.16 -1.04
C THR A 115 0.49 -1.21 -0.87
N THR A 116 1.05 -0.09 -0.46
CA THR A 116 2.45 0.06 -0.05
C THR A 116 2.48 0.79 1.29
N CYS A 117 3.22 0.26 2.25
CA CYS A 117 3.40 0.90 3.55
C CYS A 117 4.83 1.39 3.67
N TYR A 118 5.01 2.63 4.08
CA TYR A 118 6.30 3.29 4.28
C TYR A 118 6.49 3.63 5.75
N ARG A 119 7.72 3.51 6.25
CA ARG A 119 8.16 4.20 7.45
C ARG A 119 8.56 5.60 7.02
N VAL A 120 7.88 6.60 7.58
CA VAL A 120 8.12 8.00 7.25
C VAL A 120 8.47 8.78 8.50
N ARG A 121 9.21 9.87 8.35
CA ARG A 121 9.62 10.76 9.44
C ARG A 121 9.24 12.20 9.08
N ASP A 122 8.66 12.93 10.03
CA ASP A 122 8.39 14.36 9.88
C ASP A 122 9.63 15.22 10.17
N GLU A 123 9.47 16.55 10.11
CA GLU A 123 10.54 17.52 10.38
C GLU A 123 11.00 17.50 11.85
N ASP A 124 10.11 17.14 12.77
CA ASP A 124 10.39 17.02 14.21
C ASP A 124 11.09 15.70 14.57
N GLY A 125 11.25 14.80 13.60
CA GLY A 125 11.92 13.51 13.77
C GLY A 125 11.00 12.38 14.25
N VAL A 126 9.69 12.61 14.31
CA VAL A 126 8.69 11.62 14.72
C VAL A 126 8.42 10.66 13.57
N GLU A 127 8.40 9.35 13.88
CA GLU A 127 8.17 8.31 12.89
C GLU A 127 6.72 7.84 12.84
N TYR A 128 6.21 7.67 11.62
CA TYR A 128 4.87 7.18 11.33
C TYR A 128 4.91 6.04 10.32
N ALA A 129 3.83 5.26 10.29
CA ALA A 129 3.55 4.34 9.20
C ALA A 129 2.61 5.03 8.21
N LEU A 130 3.07 5.28 6.98
CA LEU A 130 2.24 5.81 5.90
C LEU A 130 1.77 4.67 5.01
N LYS A 131 0.46 4.46 4.95
CA LYS A 131 -0.20 3.48 4.07
C LYS A 131 -0.69 4.19 2.81
N ASP A 132 -0.16 3.82 1.67
CA ASP A 132 -0.49 4.31 0.33
C ASP A 132 -1.24 3.21 -0.45
N CYS A 133 -2.45 3.48 -0.94
CA CYS A 133 -3.26 2.46 -1.62
C CYS A 133 -4.33 3.03 -2.57
N TRP A 134 -4.85 2.16 -3.43
CA TRP A 134 -5.97 2.45 -4.32
C TRP A 134 -7.24 1.74 -3.84
N VAL A 135 -8.27 2.51 -3.52
CA VAL A 135 -9.53 2.03 -2.92
C VAL A 135 -10.70 2.23 -3.85
N ASP A 136 -11.64 1.28 -3.87
CA ASP A 136 -12.89 1.41 -4.61
C ASP A 136 -13.71 2.60 -4.09
N LYS A 137 -14.43 3.29 -4.99
CA LYS A 137 -15.27 4.45 -4.64
C LYS A 137 -16.20 4.19 -3.46
N GLU A 138 -16.78 3.00 -3.36
CA GLU A 138 -17.71 2.63 -2.29
C GLU A 138 -17.03 2.47 -0.93
N LYS A 139 -15.73 2.16 -0.92
CA LYS A 139 -14.93 1.92 0.29
C LYS A 139 -13.98 3.08 0.61
N ARG A 140 -14.06 4.20 -0.11
CA ARG A 140 -13.10 5.31 -0.04
C ARG A 140 -12.75 5.69 1.40
N ASN A 141 -13.74 5.87 2.27
CA ASN A 141 -13.52 6.31 3.66
C ASN A 141 -13.83 5.22 4.69
N HIS A 142 -13.92 3.95 4.28
CA HIS A 142 -14.35 2.86 5.18
C HIS A 142 -13.34 2.61 6.30
N GLU A 143 -12.07 2.42 5.93
CA GLU A 143 -10.99 2.17 6.90
C GLU A 143 -10.81 3.35 7.85
N GLU A 144 -10.87 4.58 7.33
CA GLU A 144 -10.80 5.81 8.13
C GLU A 144 -11.91 5.88 9.18
N LYS A 145 -13.16 5.61 8.78
CA LYS A 145 -14.30 5.58 9.72
C LYS A 145 -14.12 4.51 10.79
N VAL A 146 -13.61 3.34 10.42
CA VAL A 146 -13.40 2.27 11.40
C VAL A 146 -12.29 2.63 12.37
N LEU A 147 -11.16 3.15 11.89
CA LEU A 147 -10.07 3.61 12.74
C LEU A 147 -10.52 4.71 13.71
N GLU A 148 -11.45 5.56 13.29
CA GLU A 148 -12.07 6.56 14.17
C GLU A 148 -12.92 5.92 15.27
N ILE A 149 -13.71 4.89 14.95
CA ILE A 149 -14.51 4.15 15.93
C ILE A 149 -13.62 3.46 16.98
N VAL A 150 -12.47 2.91 16.58
CA VAL A 150 -11.55 2.19 17.49
C VAL A 150 -10.48 3.09 18.12
N ARG A 151 -10.49 4.41 17.82
CA ARG A 151 -9.52 5.38 18.33
C ARG A 151 -9.41 5.34 19.86
N GLY A 152 -8.19 5.27 20.38
CA GLY A 152 -7.93 5.24 21.83
C GLY A 152 -8.17 3.89 22.51
N ILE A 153 -8.49 2.81 21.76
CA ILE A 153 -8.34 1.45 22.29
C ILE A 153 -6.84 1.16 22.47
N PRO A 154 -6.38 0.73 23.65
CA PRO A 154 -4.99 0.31 23.84
C PRO A 154 -4.61 -0.81 22.86
N ASN A 155 -3.37 -0.79 22.37
CA ASN A 155 -2.85 -1.82 21.46
C ASN A 155 -3.57 -1.89 20.10
N VAL A 156 -4.19 -0.78 19.66
CA VAL A 156 -4.68 -0.57 18.29
C VAL A 156 -3.99 0.67 17.73
N VAL A 157 -3.57 0.61 16.47
CA VAL A 157 -2.95 1.76 15.80
C VAL A 157 -3.91 2.95 15.74
N THR A 158 -3.37 4.15 15.89
CA THR A 158 -4.12 5.40 15.84
C THR A 158 -3.95 6.06 14.48
N LEU A 159 -5.06 6.49 13.89
CA LEU A 159 -5.07 7.32 12.69
C LEU A 159 -4.70 8.76 13.05
N VAL A 160 -3.60 9.25 12.45
CA VAL A 160 -3.15 10.63 12.58
C VAL A 160 -3.85 11.50 11.55
N ASP A 161 -3.77 11.14 10.27
CA ASP A 161 -4.47 11.82 9.18
C ASP A 161 -4.77 10.85 8.03
N ALA A 162 -5.76 11.20 7.21
CA ALA A 162 -6.11 10.50 5.98
C ALA A 162 -6.53 11.50 4.90
N TRP A 163 -6.10 11.26 3.67
CA TRP A 163 -6.43 12.11 2.53
C TRP A 163 -6.41 11.33 1.22
N ASP A 164 -7.12 11.86 0.24
CA ASP A 164 -6.92 11.46 -1.15
C ASP A 164 -5.73 12.23 -1.71
N VAL A 165 -4.87 11.53 -2.44
CA VAL A 165 -3.77 12.18 -3.16
C VAL A 165 -4.37 13.11 -4.20
N GLU A 166 -3.94 14.36 -4.23
CA GLU A 166 -4.41 15.34 -5.20
C GLU A 166 -3.44 15.50 -6.36
N TYR A 167 -4.01 15.76 -7.53
CA TYR A 167 -3.24 16.11 -8.71
C TYR A 167 -3.89 17.32 -9.38
N GLU A 168 -3.16 18.40 -9.64
CA GLU A 168 -3.73 19.62 -10.27
C GLU A 168 -5.05 20.09 -9.61
N GLY A 169 -5.14 20.01 -8.27
CA GLY A 169 -6.30 20.46 -7.49
C GLY A 169 -7.52 19.54 -7.47
N GLU A 170 -7.45 18.33 -8.02
CA GLU A 170 -8.53 17.33 -7.89
C GLU A 170 -7.99 16.00 -7.36
N SER A 171 -8.83 15.22 -6.67
CA SER A 171 -8.48 13.89 -6.19
C SER A 171 -8.02 12.97 -7.33
N ASP A 172 -6.93 12.26 -7.09
CA ASP A 172 -6.40 11.28 -8.01
C ASP A 172 -7.29 10.04 -8.05
N SER A 173 -7.72 9.71 -9.26
CA SER A 173 -8.59 8.56 -9.51
C SER A 173 -8.35 7.99 -10.89
N THR A 174 -8.50 6.68 -11.00
CA THR A 174 -8.40 5.95 -12.28
C THR A 174 -9.41 6.48 -13.31
N LEU A 175 -10.60 6.90 -12.87
CA LEU A 175 -11.59 7.54 -13.73
C LEU A 175 -11.02 8.82 -14.35
N ARG A 176 -10.39 9.68 -13.55
CA ARG A 176 -9.83 10.94 -14.04
C ARG A 176 -8.71 10.72 -15.03
N ILE A 177 -7.78 9.80 -14.74
CA ILE A 177 -6.69 9.48 -15.65
C ILE A 177 -7.23 8.93 -16.98
N ARG A 178 -8.30 8.12 -16.94
CA ARG A 178 -8.94 7.53 -18.12
C ARG A 178 -9.88 8.47 -18.88
N LYS A 179 -10.40 9.55 -18.28
CA LYS A 179 -11.31 10.51 -18.95
C LYS A 179 -10.69 11.12 -20.22
N GLY A 180 -9.37 11.28 -20.27
CA GLY A 180 -8.65 11.73 -21.47
C GLY A 180 -8.60 10.71 -22.61
N HIS A 181 -9.03 9.47 -22.39
CA HIS A 181 -8.94 8.36 -23.35
C HIS A 181 -10.28 7.93 -23.95
N GLY A 182 -11.38 8.68 -23.68
CA GLY A 182 -12.64 8.56 -24.42
C GLY A 182 -13.44 7.28 -24.23
N ASP A 183 -13.16 6.49 -23.19
CA ASP A 183 -13.82 5.20 -23.01
C ASP A 183 -15.24 5.37 -22.42
N LYS A 184 -16.24 4.82 -23.11
CA LYS A 184 -17.55 4.53 -22.50
C LYS A 184 -17.32 3.32 -21.62
N PHE A 185 -16.95 3.56 -20.36
CA PHE A 185 -16.53 2.57 -19.36
C PHE A 185 -17.18 1.21 -19.59
N SER A 186 -16.34 0.23 -19.94
CA SER A 186 -16.77 -1.17 -20.11
C SER A 186 -17.62 -1.63 -18.92
N PRO A 187 -18.66 -2.46 -19.14
CA PRO A 187 -19.41 -3.07 -18.05
C PRO A 187 -18.44 -3.77 -17.09
N GLY A 188 -18.33 -3.27 -15.86
CA GLY A 188 -17.39 -3.80 -14.86
C GLY A 188 -16.21 -2.89 -14.50
N PHE A 189 -16.05 -1.71 -15.13
CA PHE A 189 -15.09 -0.71 -14.64
C PHE A 189 -15.44 -0.27 -13.21
N ARG A 190 -14.47 -0.38 -12.30
CA ARG A 190 -14.58 0.10 -10.93
C ARG A 190 -13.63 1.26 -10.74
N CYS A 191 -14.16 2.46 -10.51
CA CYS A 191 -13.34 3.61 -10.20
C CYS A 191 -12.65 3.42 -8.85
N LYS A 192 -11.33 3.56 -8.87
CA LYS A 192 -10.49 3.62 -7.67
C LYS A 192 -9.93 5.01 -7.44
N TYR A 193 -9.88 5.41 -6.17
CA TYR A 193 -9.25 6.62 -5.65
C TYR A 193 -7.91 6.28 -5.00
N HIS A 194 -6.94 7.15 -5.19
CA HIS A 194 -5.63 7.03 -4.58
C HIS A 194 -5.64 7.69 -3.20
N ARG A 195 -5.37 6.92 -2.14
CA ARG A 195 -5.43 7.39 -0.75
C ARG A 195 -4.17 7.11 0.03
N ARG A 196 -3.91 8.01 0.97
CA ARG A 196 -2.87 7.87 1.98
C ARG A 196 -3.46 7.99 3.38
N MET A 197 -2.90 7.21 4.30
CA MET A 197 -3.24 7.25 5.73
C MET A 197 -1.95 7.26 6.53
N LEU A 198 -1.84 8.20 7.47
CA LEU A 198 -0.72 8.32 8.39
C LEU A 198 -1.12 7.71 9.74
N LEU A 199 -0.34 6.74 10.19
CA LEU A 199 -0.67 5.89 11.33
C LEU A 199 0.45 5.92 12.38
N THR A 200 0.08 5.85 13.66
CA THR A 200 1.01 5.77 14.80
C THR A 200 0.56 4.73 15.82
N PRO A 201 1.47 3.96 16.44
CA PRO A 201 2.92 3.98 16.26
C PRO A 201 3.41 3.29 14.98
N CYS A 202 4.61 3.63 14.53
CA CYS A 202 5.37 2.84 13.55
C CYS A 202 6.22 1.80 14.29
N GLY A 203 5.96 0.52 14.07
CA GLY A 203 6.62 -0.57 14.80
C GLY A 203 7.37 -1.54 13.89
N GLU A 204 7.93 -2.57 14.52
CA GLU A 204 8.53 -3.72 13.87
C GLU A 204 7.52 -4.87 13.77
N PRO A 205 7.60 -5.75 12.77
CA PRO A 205 6.68 -6.90 12.66
C PRO A 205 6.81 -7.82 13.88
N LEU A 206 5.75 -8.55 14.23
CA LEU A 206 5.76 -9.48 15.37
C LEU A 206 6.95 -10.46 15.33
N SER A 207 7.39 -10.88 14.13
CA SER A 207 8.55 -11.75 13.93
C SER A 207 9.88 -11.19 14.48
N ALA A 208 9.95 -9.90 14.75
CA ALA A 208 11.11 -9.23 15.34
C ALA A 208 11.17 -9.37 16.87
N PHE A 209 10.27 -10.14 17.49
CA PHE A 209 10.28 -10.37 18.94
C PHE A 209 11.66 -10.81 19.45
N SER A 210 12.05 -10.22 20.58
CA SER A 210 13.32 -10.43 21.29
C SER A 210 13.27 -11.62 22.24
N SER A 211 12.08 -12.02 22.71
CA SER A 211 11.94 -13.14 23.65
C SER A 211 10.58 -13.83 23.57
N LYS A 212 10.51 -15.08 24.04
CA LYS A 212 9.24 -15.81 24.20
C LYS A 212 8.24 -15.05 25.08
N ARG A 213 8.73 -14.32 26.09
CA ARG A 213 7.91 -13.50 26.98
C ARG A 213 7.26 -12.35 26.23
N GLU A 214 8.01 -11.69 25.35
CA GLU A 214 7.47 -10.61 24.50
C GLU A 214 6.41 -11.15 23.55
N LEU A 215 6.65 -12.30 22.91
CA LEU A 215 5.68 -12.95 22.04
C LEU A 215 4.37 -13.29 22.79
N ILE A 216 4.46 -13.87 23.99
CA ILE A 216 3.27 -14.19 24.80
C ILE A 216 2.55 -12.91 25.25
N SER A 217 3.30 -11.86 25.60
CA SER A 217 2.74 -10.57 25.99
C SER A 217 2.00 -9.91 24.83
N ALA A 218 2.54 -10.03 23.61
CA ALA A 218 1.89 -9.54 22.39
C ALA A 218 0.55 -10.25 22.14
N PHE A 219 0.49 -11.58 22.30
CA PHE A 219 -0.78 -12.30 22.16
C PHE A 219 -1.80 -11.92 23.24
N ARG A 220 -1.36 -11.68 24.47
CA ARG A 220 -2.25 -11.18 25.53
C ARG A 220 -2.84 -9.81 25.15
N ASP A 221 -1.99 -8.88 24.75
CA ASP A 221 -2.38 -7.53 24.35
C ASP A 221 -3.37 -7.56 23.17
N PHE A 222 -3.14 -8.44 22.20
CA PHE A 222 -4.06 -8.70 21.09
C PHE A 222 -5.44 -9.16 21.56
N VAL A 223 -5.52 -10.12 22.48
CA VAL A 223 -6.83 -10.60 22.98
C VAL A 223 -7.59 -9.47 23.68
N VAL A 224 -6.88 -8.64 24.45
CA VAL A 224 -7.46 -7.49 25.16
C VAL A 224 -7.97 -6.44 24.18
N ALA A 225 -7.15 -6.05 23.20
CA ALA A 225 -7.53 -5.08 22.17
C ALA A 225 -8.70 -5.58 21.32
N HIS A 226 -8.69 -6.85 20.91
CA HIS A 226 -9.77 -7.43 20.14
C HIS A 226 -11.10 -7.43 20.92
N LYS A 227 -11.06 -7.77 22.22
CA LYS A 227 -12.24 -7.68 23.09
C LYS A 227 -12.75 -6.24 23.20
N ALA A 228 -11.86 -5.25 23.32
CA ALA A 228 -12.24 -3.84 23.34
C ALA A 228 -12.84 -3.36 22.01
N MET A 229 -12.31 -3.83 20.86
CA MET A 229 -12.88 -3.53 19.53
C MET A 229 -14.29 -4.11 19.38
N ILE A 230 -14.52 -5.35 19.82
CA ILE A 230 -15.86 -5.95 19.87
C ILE A 230 -16.80 -5.11 20.73
N GLY A 231 -16.31 -4.56 21.86
CA GLY A 231 -17.07 -3.63 22.71
C GLY A 231 -17.51 -2.35 21.99
N ARG A 232 -16.84 -1.98 20.88
CA ARG A 232 -17.23 -0.88 19.98
C ARG A 232 -17.92 -1.36 18.70
N ASN A 233 -18.39 -2.61 18.68
CA ASN A 233 -19.02 -3.27 17.54
C ASN A 233 -18.13 -3.34 16.30
N VAL A 234 -16.81 -3.45 16.47
CA VAL A 234 -15.86 -3.61 15.36
C VAL A 234 -15.22 -4.99 15.42
N LEU A 235 -15.34 -5.74 14.33
CA LEU A 235 -14.51 -6.92 14.06
C LEU A 235 -13.42 -6.53 13.07
N HIS A 236 -12.18 -6.89 13.39
CA HIS A 236 -11.03 -6.63 12.50
C HIS A 236 -11.19 -7.32 11.14
N GLY A 237 -11.72 -8.54 11.12
CA GLY A 237 -11.97 -9.32 9.90
C GLY A 237 -10.75 -10.01 9.29
N ASP A 238 -9.53 -9.60 9.66
CA ASP A 238 -8.28 -10.27 9.26
C ASP A 238 -7.32 -10.42 10.44
N LEU A 239 -7.44 -11.54 11.17
CA LEU A 239 -6.56 -11.87 12.28
C LEU A 239 -5.40 -12.70 11.73
N SER A 240 -4.24 -12.07 11.55
CA SER A 240 -3.02 -12.75 11.13
C SER A 240 -1.81 -12.18 11.89
N PRO A 241 -0.75 -12.98 12.14
CA PRO A 241 0.48 -12.49 12.77
C PRO A 241 1.15 -11.34 12.01
N ASN A 242 0.90 -11.21 10.71
CA ASN A 242 1.45 -10.14 9.87
C ASN A 242 0.79 -8.78 10.12
N ASN A 243 -0.42 -8.79 10.70
CA ASN A 243 -1.16 -7.57 11.04
C ASN A 243 -0.88 -7.13 12.49
N LEU A 244 0.23 -7.61 13.07
CA LEU A 244 0.68 -7.31 14.41
C LEU A 244 2.09 -6.71 14.37
N ILE A 245 2.25 -5.57 15.03
CA ILE A 245 3.55 -4.92 15.20
C ILE A 245 3.92 -4.83 16.68
N ILE A 246 5.21 -4.72 16.97
CA ILE A 246 5.78 -4.42 18.28
C ILE A 246 6.39 -3.03 18.22
N HIS A 247 6.08 -2.20 19.22
CA HIS A 247 6.66 -0.88 19.41
C HIS A 247 6.83 -0.63 20.91
N GLU A 248 8.06 -0.32 21.34
CA GLU A 248 8.43 -0.07 22.75
C GLU A 248 7.93 -1.15 23.73
N GLY A 249 8.05 -2.42 23.34
CA GLY A 249 7.65 -3.58 24.15
C GLY A 249 6.14 -3.80 24.27
N ARG A 250 5.32 -3.05 23.52
CA ARG A 250 3.87 -3.25 23.38
C ARG A 250 3.54 -3.70 21.97
N SER A 251 2.48 -4.49 21.83
CA SER A 251 2.00 -4.91 20.51
C SER A 251 0.79 -4.10 20.04
N PHE A 252 0.62 -3.93 18.73
CA PHE A 252 -0.49 -3.18 18.16
C PHE A 252 -1.12 -3.89 16.96
N PHE A 253 -2.44 -3.80 16.86
CA PHE A 253 -3.19 -4.13 15.64
C PHE A 253 -2.98 -3.08 14.56
N ILE A 254 -2.70 -3.55 13.35
CA ILE A 254 -2.65 -2.74 12.13
C ILE A 254 -3.55 -3.36 11.04
N ASP A 255 -3.68 -2.65 9.93
CA ASP A 255 -4.32 -3.09 8.70
C ASP A 255 -5.84 -3.34 8.77
N PHE A 256 -6.61 -2.24 8.77
CA PHE A 256 -8.07 -2.25 8.84
C PHE A 256 -8.71 -2.20 7.45
N ASP A 257 -8.24 -3.07 6.54
CA ASP A 257 -8.77 -3.22 5.18
C ASP A 257 -10.07 -4.03 5.10
N HIS A 258 -10.23 -4.97 6.04
CA HIS A 258 -11.34 -5.93 6.08
C HIS A 258 -12.31 -5.79 7.28
N PRO A 259 -12.41 -4.65 8.00
CA PRO A 259 -13.20 -4.56 9.20
C PRO A 259 -14.69 -4.57 8.89
N GLN A 260 -15.44 -5.14 9.83
CA GLN A 260 -16.90 -5.16 9.81
C GLN A 260 -17.43 -4.45 11.05
N ILE A 261 -18.35 -3.51 10.82
CA ILE A 261 -19.13 -2.89 11.87
C ILE A 261 -20.34 -3.79 12.11
N ILE A 262 -20.43 -4.37 13.30
CA ILE A 262 -21.50 -5.28 13.71
C ILE A 262 -22.72 -4.47 14.16
N ALA A 263 -23.93 -4.96 13.89
CA ALA A 263 -25.15 -4.38 14.44
C ALA A 263 -25.26 -4.68 15.95
N GLN A 264 -25.68 -3.69 16.74
CA GLN A 264 -25.89 -3.85 18.18
C GLN A 264 -26.80 -5.06 18.47
N GLY A 265 -26.35 -5.95 19.37
CA GLY A 265 -27.12 -7.13 19.79
C GLY A 265 -26.94 -8.39 18.92
N SER A 266 -26.15 -8.34 17.85
CA SER A 266 -25.84 -9.55 17.07
C SER A 266 -24.60 -10.27 17.62
N THR A 267 -24.82 -11.42 18.27
CA THR A 267 -23.77 -12.33 18.76
C THR A 267 -23.28 -13.31 17.69
N SER A 268 -23.78 -13.20 16.46
CA SER A 268 -23.54 -14.14 15.37
C SER A 268 -23.59 -13.41 14.02
N VAL A 269 -22.46 -13.38 13.32
CA VAL A 269 -22.46 -13.19 11.87
C VAL A 269 -22.36 -14.59 11.27
N ARG A 270 -23.41 -15.05 10.56
CA ARG A 270 -23.24 -16.17 9.63
C ARG A 270 -22.21 -15.72 8.59
N SER A 271 -21.00 -16.28 8.67
CA SER A 271 -20.06 -16.18 7.57
C SER A 271 -20.66 -16.93 6.38
N ASN A 272 -21.02 -16.22 5.31
CA ASN A 272 -21.00 -16.84 3.99
C ASN A 272 -19.53 -17.02 3.63
N GLY A 273 -18.95 -18.09 4.17
CA GLY A 273 -17.54 -18.39 4.04
C GLY A 273 -17.14 -18.56 2.58
N SER A 274 -16.49 -17.55 2.01
CA SER A 274 -15.33 -17.82 1.18
C SER A 274 -14.11 -17.82 2.10
N VAL A 275 -13.98 -18.88 2.91
CA VAL A 275 -12.67 -19.23 3.45
C VAL A 275 -11.81 -19.56 2.24
N SER A 276 -11.07 -18.56 1.74
CA SER A 276 -9.85 -18.89 1.00
C SER A 276 -9.02 -19.71 1.98
N ARG A 277 -8.52 -20.87 1.56
CA ARG A 277 -7.81 -21.87 2.38
C ARG A 277 -6.54 -21.35 3.11
N GLY A 278 -6.35 -20.04 3.27
CA GLY A 278 -5.23 -19.41 3.97
C GLY A 278 -5.57 -18.36 5.04
N SER A 279 -6.85 -18.06 5.33
CA SER A 279 -7.25 -16.97 6.25
C SER A 279 -7.86 -17.45 7.58
N THR A 280 -7.47 -18.63 8.04
CA THR A 280 -7.68 -19.06 9.44
C THR A 280 -6.42 -18.69 10.23
N PHE A 281 -6.56 -18.26 11.49
CA PHE A 281 -5.42 -18.09 12.40
C PHE A 281 -4.77 -19.46 12.59
N ASN A 282 -3.84 -19.81 11.71
CA ASN A 282 -3.31 -21.16 11.63
C ASN A 282 -2.19 -21.29 12.66
N MET A 283 -2.45 -22.04 13.73
CA MET A 283 -1.46 -22.37 14.76
C MET A 283 -0.16 -22.94 14.17
N THR A 284 -0.20 -23.54 12.97
CA THR A 284 1.01 -24.03 12.30
C THR A 284 1.95 -22.90 11.86
N ARG A 285 1.44 -21.73 11.44
CA ARG A 285 2.31 -20.57 11.14
C ARG A 285 2.96 -19.99 12.39
N LEU A 286 2.31 -20.15 13.56
CA LEU A 286 2.89 -19.82 14.85
C LEU A 286 4.03 -20.76 15.21
N ALA A 287 3.88 -22.05 14.90
CA ALA A 287 4.94 -23.03 15.08
C ALA A 287 6.16 -22.66 14.22
N ASP A 288 5.98 -22.19 12.97
CA ASP A 288 7.10 -21.73 12.14
C ASP A 288 7.86 -20.55 12.78
N LEU A 289 7.13 -19.58 13.36
CA LEU A 289 7.70 -18.45 14.13
C LEU A 289 8.49 -18.90 15.37
N ILE A 290 8.09 -20.00 16.01
CA ILE A 290 8.68 -20.51 17.26
C ILE A 290 9.82 -21.50 16.98
N VAL A 291 9.69 -22.34 15.95
CA VAL A 291 10.62 -23.42 15.59
C VAL A 291 11.80 -22.89 14.78
N GLY A 292 11.62 -21.81 14.01
CA GLY A 292 12.68 -21.22 13.17
C GLY A 292 13.81 -20.51 13.94
N ARG A 293 13.73 -20.38 15.27
CA ARG A 293 14.76 -19.74 16.11
C ARG A 293 15.12 -20.58 17.34
N ALA A 294 15.74 -21.73 17.11
CA ALA A 294 16.70 -22.24 18.10
C ALA A 294 17.88 -21.25 18.19
N PRO A 295 18.50 -21.05 19.36
CA PRO A 295 19.43 -19.96 19.59
C PRO A 295 20.74 -20.22 18.84
N CYS A 296 20.97 -19.55 17.70
CA CYS A 296 22.31 -19.41 17.15
C CYS A 296 22.79 -17.97 17.39
N HIS A 297 23.85 -17.86 18.19
CA HIS A 297 24.74 -16.71 18.11
C HIS A 297 25.47 -16.81 16.77
N ILE A 298 25.55 -15.69 16.03
CA ILE A 298 26.37 -15.41 14.82
C ILE A 298 25.55 -15.23 13.51
N CYS A 299 25.40 -13.94 13.13
CA CYS A 299 25.41 -13.36 11.76
C CYS A 299 24.18 -13.46 10.81
N PRO A 300 24.13 -12.66 9.72
CA PRO A 300 22.99 -11.80 9.37
C PRO A 300 22.22 -12.24 8.12
N PHE A 301 21.00 -11.71 7.99
CA PHE A 301 20.20 -11.56 6.76
C PHE A 301 20.47 -12.53 5.59
N ALA A 302 19.76 -13.66 5.57
CA ALA A 302 19.43 -14.37 4.34
C ALA A 302 18.18 -15.25 4.56
N PHE A 303 17.05 -14.90 3.96
CA PHE A 303 16.00 -15.84 3.55
C PHE A 303 15.39 -15.25 2.26
N SER A 304 15.85 -15.69 1.08
CA SER A 304 15.53 -16.96 0.40
C SER A 304 14.08 -16.99 -0.09
N MET A 305 13.92 -16.66 -1.37
CA MET A 305 12.74 -16.95 -2.20
C MET A 305 12.39 -18.44 -2.15
N GLN A 306 11.11 -18.75 -1.95
CA GLN A 306 10.33 -19.72 -2.76
C GLN A 306 8.88 -19.24 -2.82
#